data_AF-A0A6P3HZA8-F1
#
_entry.id   AF-A0A6P3HZA8-F1
#
_cell.length_a   1.000
_cell.length_b   1.000
_cell.length_c   1.000
_cell.angle_alpha   90.00
_cell.angle_beta   90.00
_cell.angle_gamma   90.00
#
_symmetry.space_group_name_H-M   'P 1'
#
loop_
_entity.id
_entity.type
_entity.pdbx_description
1 polymer ?
#
loop_
_entity_poly.entity_id
_entity_poly.type
_entity_poly.pdbx_seq_one_letter_code
_entity_poly.pdbx_strand_id
1 'polypeptide(L)'
;MEPQSQNLKTAPFLTLGRFHISEDYGFLLPNPLRELPGHYSPWMEIANRLPQLIESRQLRAQVNEMPLLNCQFLTGYREWRLARLVLSFITMGYVWQDGETQPKEILPRNLALPFVEVSRNLGLPPILVHSDLVLANWATRNPGGPLEIRNLDTIISFPGGESLRGFILVTVLVEKAAVPGIKALVQAVNAILQSSPDSLLQALQRLRVSIQDITGALGQMHDYVDPDIFYAVIRIFLSGEEEQSCFHQLLIFCTG
;
A
#
# COMPACT_ATOMS: atom_id res chain seq x y z
N MET A 1 -54.04 -1.23 15.12
CA MET A 1 -53.24 -2.37 15.60
C MET A 1 -51.97 -2.39 14.76
N GLU A 2 -50.91 -1.81 15.29
CA GLU A 2 -49.55 -1.93 14.75
C GLU A 2 -49.07 -3.38 14.86
N PRO A 3 -48.35 -3.92 13.87
CA PRO A 3 -47.45 -5.03 14.11
C PRO A 3 -46.14 -4.49 14.68
N GLN A 4 -45.77 -5.08 15.80
CA GLN A 4 -44.71 -4.68 16.71
C GLN A 4 -43.32 -4.73 16.07
N SER A 5 -42.58 -3.66 16.29
CA SER A 5 -41.11 -3.61 16.34
C SER A 5 -40.57 -4.76 17.18
N GLN A 6 -39.94 -5.75 16.53
CA GLN A 6 -39.18 -6.78 17.22
C GLN A 6 -37.80 -6.96 16.56
N ASN A 7 -36.78 -6.68 17.36
CA ASN A 7 -35.35 -7.02 17.22
C ASN A 7 -34.44 -6.11 16.37
N LEU A 8 -34.37 -4.80 16.69
CA LEU A 8 -33.04 -4.15 16.77
C LEU A 8 -32.47 -4.38 18.18
N LYS A 9 -32.13 -5.64 18.50
CA LYS A 9 -31.32 -5.95 19.67
C LYS A 9 -29.91 -5.43 19.39
N THR A 10 -29.62 -4.22 19.88
CA THR A 10 -28.28 -3.62 20.07
C THR A 10 -27.26 -4.02 19.01
N ALA A 11 -27.37 -3.44 17.80
CA ALA A 11 -26.24 -3.50 16.87
C ALA A 11 -25.02 -2.91 17.59
N PRO A 12 -23.89 -3.64 17.69
CA PRO A 12 -22.73 -3.14 18.41
C PRO A 12 -22.25 -1.84 17.76
N PHE A 13 -21.84 -0.89 18.59
CA PHE A 13 -21.25 0.35 18.13
C PHE A 13 -20.14 0.07 17.13
N LEU A 14 -20.16 0.81 16.02
CA LEU A 14 -19.10 0.74 15.05
C LEU A 14 -17.86 1.40 15.66
N THR A 15 -16.73 0.70 15.61
CA THR A 15 -15.41 1.19 16.07
C THR A 15 -14.37 0.90 15.01
N LEU A 16 -13.44 1.83 14.78
CA LEU A 16 -12.40 1.70 13.77
C LEU A 16 -11.49 0.48 13.98
N GLY A 17 -11.15 0.18 15.24
CA GLY A 17 -10.27 -0.95 15.58
C GLY A 17 -10.79 -2.31 15.09
N ARG A 18 -12.11 -2.49 14.96
CA ARG A 18 -12.71 -3.73 14.41
C ARG A 18 -12.35 -3.97 12.95
N PHE A 19 -12.01 -2.91 12.21
CA PHE A 19 -11.64 -2.96 10.80
C PHE A 19 -10.14 -2.73 10.59
N HIS A 20 -9.34 -2.80 11.66
CA HIS A 20 -7.91 -2.51 11.64
C HIS A 20 -7.58 -1.09 11.13
N ILE A 21 -8.50 -0.13 11.35
CA ILE A 21 -8.31 1.27 10.99
C ILE A 21 -7.77 2.00 12.21
N SER A 22 -6.68 2.73 12.04
CA SER A 22 -6.07 3.55 13.09
C SER A 22 -6.86 4.84 13.29
N GLU A 23 -7.09 5.21 14.56
CA GLU A 23 -7.67 6.51 14.94
C GLU A 23 -6.78 7.69 14.55
N ASP A 24 -5.47 7.46 14.45
CA ASP A 24 -4.49 8.47 14.12
C ASP A 24 -4.07 8.40 12.66
N TYR A 25 -3.95 7.20 12.08
CA TYR A 25 -3.37 7.00 10.75
C TYR A 25 -4.37 6.53 9.69
N GLY A 26 -5.62 6.28 10.06
CA GLY A 26 -6.62 5.75 9.14
C GLY A 26 -6.18 4.39 8.62
N PHE A 27 -6.10 4.26 7.30
CA PHE A 27 -5.65 3.03 6.62
C PHE A 27 -4.12 2.93 6.49
N LEU A 28 -3.38 4.01 6.75
CA LEU A 28 -1.92 3.97 6.73
C LEU A 28 -1.40 3.01 7.81
N LEU A 29 -0.38 2.22 7.47
CA LEU A 29 0.32 1.41 8.44
C LEU A 29 1.11 2.33 9.39
N PRO A 30 0.83 2.34 10.70
CA PRO A 30 1.54 3.22 11.62
C PRO A 30 2.98 2.75 11.83
N ASN A 31 3.93 3.68 11.67
CA ASN A 31 5.36 3.44 11.81
C ASN A 31 5.83 2.20 11.03
N PRO A 32 5.77 2.20 9.69
CA PRO A 32 6.25 1.08 8.88
C PRO A 32 7.73 0.80 9.19
N LEU A 33 8.10 -0.48 9.13
CA LEU A 33 9.50 -0.88 9.26
C LEU A 33 10.26 -0.51 7.99
N ARG A 34 11.55 -0.21 8.14
CA ARG A 34 12.47 0.05 7.02
C ARG A 34 13.38 -1.12 6.69
N GLU A 35 13.58 -2.02 7.65
CA GLU A 35 14.51 -3.12 7.54
C GLU A 35 13.80 -4.40 7.99
N LEU A 36 14.07 -5.49 7.27
CA LEU A 36 13.67 -6.83 7.66
C LEU A 36 14.77 -7.48 8.53
N PRO A 37 14.43 -8.57 9.27
CA PRO A 37 15.43 -9.39 9.92
C PRO A 37 16.55 -9.82 8.95
N GLY A 38 17.78 -9.94 9.44
CA GLY A 38 18.97 -10.16 8.60
C GLY A 38 18.92 -11.39 7.68
N HIS A 39 18.09 -12.40 8.00
CA HIS A 39 17.82 -13.53 7.10
C HIS A 39 17.33 -13.07 5.71
N TYR A 40 16.59 -11.96 5.65
CA TYR A 40 15.99 -11.40 4.43
C TYR A 40 16.86 -10.31 3.78
N SER A 41 18.13 -10.17 4.17
CA SER A 41 19.03 -9.18 3.54
C SER A 41 19.11 -9.30 2.01
N PRO A 42 19.07 -10.50 1.38
CA PRO A 42 19.09 -10.60 -0.08
C PRO A 42 17.92 -9.88 -0.75
N TRP A 43 16.74 -9.89 -0.13
CA TRP A 43 15.58 -9.15 -0.63
C TRP A 43 15.80 -7.63 -0.48
N MET A 44 16.26 -7.20 0.69
CA MET A 44 16.51 -5.78 0.98
C MET A 44 17.61 -5.19 0.08
N GLU A 45 18.69 -5.93 -0.17
CA GLU A 45 19.81 -5.48 -1.01
C GLU A 45 19.40 -5.24 -2.47
N ILE A 46 18.47 -6.03 -3.01
CA ILE A 46 17.89 -5.81 -4.33
C ILE A 46 16.94 -4.61 -4.28
N ALA A 47 16.04 -4.58 -3.30
CA ALA A 47 15.01 -3.54 -3.20
C ALA A 47 15.60 -2.13 -3.00
N ASN A 48 16.65 -2.01 -2.19
CA ASN A 48 17.35 -0.74 -1.93
C ASN A 48 18.12 -0.22 -3.15
N ARG A 49 18.43 -1.09 -4.12
CA ARG A 49 19.11 -0.74 -5.39
C ARG A 49 18.19 -0.87 -6.60
N LEU A 50 16.88 -0.99 -6.36
CA LEU A 50 15.92 -1.39 -7.39
C LEU A 50 15.92 -0.42 -8.59
N PRO A 51 15.89 0.91 -8.42
CA PRO A 51 15.95 1.83 -9.56
C PRO A 51 17.21 1.62 -10.40
N GLN A 52 18.38 1.54 -9.76
CA GLN A 52 19.66 1.40 -10.45
C GLN A 52 19.76 0.04 -11.18
N LEU A 53 19.25 -1.03 -10.58
CA LEU A 53 19.24 -2.35 -11.18
C LEU A 53 18.29 -2.44 -12.39
N ILE A 54 17.18 -1.71 -12.37
CA ILE A 54 16.27 -1.63 -13.52
C ILE A 54 16.92 -0.84 -14.66
N GLU A 55 17.43 0.37 -14.36
CA GLU A 55 18.06 1.25 -15.35
C GLU A 55 19.29 0.60 -16.03
N SER A 56 20.09 -0.14 -15.26
CA SER A 56 21.24 -0.89 -15.77
C SER A 56 20.89 -2.26 -16.37
N ARG A 57 19.62 -2.65 -16.36
CA ARG A 57 19.10 -3.95 -16.82
C ARG A 57 19.71 -5.17 -16.13
N GLN A 58 20.14 -5.00 -14.88
CA GLN A 58 20.76 -6.05 -14.07
C GLN A 58 19.79 -6.71 -13.08
N LEU A 59 18.60 -6.12 -12.85
CA LEU A 59 17.63 -6.63 -11.87
C LEU A 59 17.30 -8.11 -12.11
N ARG A 60 16.96 -8.49 -13.34
CA ARG A 60 16.60 -9.88 -13.64
C ARG A 60 17.72 -10.87 -13.33
N ALA A 61 18.98 -10.51 -13.61
CA ALA A 61 20.13 -11.35 -13.29
C ALA A 61 20.28 -11.52 -11.76
N GLN A 62 20.22 -10.43 -11.01
CA GLN A 62 20.31 -10.45 -9.55
C GLN A 62 19.17 -11.24 -8.89
N VAL A 63 17.94 -11.10 -9.40
CA VAL A 63 16.80 -11.87 -8.91
C VAL A 63 16.97 -13.37 -9.20
N ASN A 64 17.52 -13.75 -10.36
CA ASN A 64 17.74 -15.17 -10.68
C ASN A 64 18.84 -15.81 -9.78
N GLU A 65 19.81 -15.03 -9.32
CA GLU A 65 20.86 -15.45 -8.38
C GLU A 65 20.41 -15.42 -6.91
N MET A 66 19.28 -14.78 -6.62
CA MET A 66 18.74 -14.62 -5.26
C MET A 66 18.44 -15.99 -4.61
N PRO A 67 18.82 -16.23 -3.35
CA PRO A 67 18.47 -17.47 -2.66
C PRO A 67 16.94 -17.56 -2.47
N LEU A 68 16.40 -18.79 -2.55
CA LEU A 68 15.03 -19.05 -2.11
C LEU A 68 14.99 -19.00 -0.57
N LEU A 69 14.32 -17.99 -0.03
CA LEU A 69 14.12 -17.80 1.41
C LEU A 69 12.67 -18.18 1.78
N ASN A 70 12.49 -18.84 2.92
CA ASN A 70 11.17 -19.11 3.48
C ASN A 70 10.72 -17.94 4.37
N CYS A 71 9.42 -17.82 4.65
CA CYS A 71 8.90 -16.69 5.42
C CYS A 71 8.77 -16.96 6.93
N GLN A 72 9.33 -18.07 7.43
CA GLN A 72 9.08 -18.54 8.81
C GLN A 72 9.65 -17.60 9.89
N PHE A 73 10.61 -16.75 9.53
CA PHE A 73 11.23 -15.78 10.45
C PHE A 73 10.52 -14.42 10.44
N LEU A 74 9.41 -14.26 9.70
CA LEU A 74 8.54 -13.09 9.80
C LEU A 74 7.56 -13.32 10.95
N THR A 75 7.69 -12.52 12.01
CA THR A 75 6.93 -12.70 13.27
C THR A 75 5.88 -11.63 13.48
N GLY A 76 6.14 -10.39 13.02
CA GLY A 76 5.26 -9.25 13.24
C GLY A 76 4.47 -8.83 11.99
N TYR A 77 3.26 -8.30 12.18
CA TYR A 77 2.44 -7.79 11.07
C TYR A 77 3.19 -6.76 10.20
N ARG A 78 4.00 -5.88 10.82
CA ARG A 78 4.81 -4.92 10.07
C ARG A 78 5.95 -5.57 9.27
N GLU A 79 6.52 -6.66 9.77
CA GLU A 79 7.53 -7.43 9.03
C GLU A 79 6.90 -8.10 7.81
N TRP A 80 5.70 -8.70 7.98
CA TRP A 80 4.93 -9.24 6.86
C TRP A 80 4.58 -8.17 5.82
N ARG A 81 4.16 -6.98 6.26
CA ARG A 81 3.86 -5.85 5.36
C ARG A 81 5.10 -5.34 4.63
N LEU A 82 6.25 -5.22 5.30
CA LEU A 82 7.50 -4.82 4.67
C LEU A 82 8.01 -5.89 3.68
N ALA A 83 7.95 -7.17 4.06
CA ALA A 83 8.30 -8.27 3.15
C ALA A 83 7.44 -8.24 1.89
N ARG A 84 6.13 -8.00 2.04
CA ARG A 84 5.22 -7.87 0.90
C ARG A 84 5.55 -6.66 0.04
N LEU A 85 5.80 -5.50 0.66
CA LEU A 85 6.23 -4.28 -0.03
C LEU A 85 7.49 -4.57 -0.88
N VAL A 86 8.52 -5.14 -0.28
CA VAL A 86 9.79 -5.47 -0.94
C VAL A 86 9.58 -6.45 -2.10
N LEU A 87 8.92 -7.58 -1.85
CA LEU A 87 8.71 -8.62 -2.86
C LEU A 87 7.81 -8.15 -4.01
N SER A 88 6.80 -7.33 -3.72
CA SER A 88 5.93 -6.76 -4.76
C SER A 88 6.69 -5.78 -5.64
N PHE A 89 7.55 -4.92 -5.08
CA PHE A 89 8.39 -4.01 -5.85
C PHE A 89 9.40 -4.76 -6.72
N ILE A 90 10.11 -5.75 -6.17
CA ILE A 90 11.02 -6.60 -6.95
C ILE A 90 10.25 -7.29 -8.09
N THR A 91 9.05 -7.80 -7.82
CA THR A 91 8.20 -8.46 -8.82
C THR A 91 7.84 -7.52 -9.96
N MET A 92 7.30 -6.34 -9.67
CA MET A 92 6.93 -5.39 -10.74
C MET A 92 8.15 -4.90 -11.51
N GLY A 93 9.27 -4.66 -10.82
CA GLY A 93 10.54 -4.31 -11.48
C GLY A 93 11.03 -5.44 -12.40
N TYR A 94 10.92 -6.70 -11.98
CA TYR A 94 11.36 -7.86 -12.75
C TYR A 94 10.51 -8.05 -14.02
N VAL A 95 9.18 -7.95 -13.88
CA VAL A 95 8.22 -8.05 -14.98
C VAL A 95 8.49 -6.94 -15.98
N TRP A 96 8.47 -5.69 -15.52
CA TRP A 96 8.43 -4.51 -16.38
C TRP A 96 9.79 -3.86 -16.68
N GLN A 97 10.91 -4.53 -16.35
CA GLN A 97 12.28 -3.97 -16.52
C GLN A 97 12.52 -3.35 -17.91
N ASP A 98 12.01 -3.99 -18.97
CA ASP A 98 12.20 -3.57 -20.37
C ASP A 98 11.01 -2.77 -20.93
N GLY A 99 10.12 -2.28 -20.07
CA GLY A 99 8.94 -1.48 -20.44
C GLY A 99 7.67 -2.30 -20.69
N GLU A 100 6.58 -1.60 -21.05
CA GLU A 100 5.23 -2.19 -21.20
C GLU A 100 5.12 -3.21 -22.36
N THR A 101 6.03 -3.17 -23.34
CA THR A 101 5.93 -3.99 -24.56
C THR A 101 6.66 -5.33 -24.46
N GLN A 102 7.53 -5.51 -23.46
CA GLN A 102 8.32 -6.72 -23.26
C GLN A 102 8.28 -7.19 -21.79
N PRO A 103 7.08 -7.42 -21.23
CA PRO A 103 6.97 -7.93 -19.87
C PRO A 103 7.54 -9.33 -19.76
N LYS A 104 8.07 -9.65 -18.57
CA LYS A 104 8.50 -11.01 -18.27
C LYS A 104 7.33 -11.85 -17.77
N GLU A 105 6.94 -12.81 -18.58
CA GLU A 105 5.79 -13.68 -18.33
C GLU A 105 5.99 -14.79 -17.28
N ILE A 106 7.20 -14.99 -16.76
CA ILE A 106 7.46 -16.04 -15.77
C ILE A 106 8.40 -15.49 -14.68
N LEU A 107 7.93 -15.51 -13.43
CA LEU A 107 8.76 -15.21 -12.26
C LEU A 107 9.59 -16.44 -11.85
N PRO A 108 10.86 -16.26 -11.45
CA PRO A 108 11.67 -17.34 -10.93
C PRO A 108 11.15 -17.79 -9.55
N ARG A 109 11.31 -19.08 -9.24
CA ARG A 109 10.71 -19.71 -8.04
C ARG A 109 11.15 -19.05 -6.73
N ASN A 110 12.40 -18.60 -6.67
CA ASN A 110 12.99 -17.89 -5.52
C ASN A 110 12.32 -16.55 -5.20
N LEU A 111 11.62 -15.93 -6.16
CA LEU A 111 10.80 -14.74 -5.98
C LEU A 111 9.32 -15.09 -5.82
N ALA A 112 8.80 -15.94 -6.71
CA ALA A 112 7.37 -16.26 -6.78
C ALA A 112 6.84 -16.92 -5.49
N LEU A 113 7.55 -17.93 -4.98
CA LEU A 113 7.10 -18.71 -3.82
C LEU A 113 6.95 -17.86 -2.54
N PRO A 114 7.99 -17.12 -2.08
CA PRO A 114 7.84 -16.28 -0.90
C PRO A 114 6.83 -15.16 -1.11
N PHE A 115 6.72 -14.60 -2.33
CA PHE A 115 5.73 -13.56 -2.59
C PHE A 115 4.31 -14.10 -2.44
N VAL A 116 4.01 -15.28 -2.97
CA VAL A 116 2.70 -15.94 -2.77
C VAL A 116 2.45 -16.27 -1.30
N GLU A 117 3.46 -16.77 -0.59
CA GLU A 117 3.33 -17.10 0.84
C GLU A 117 2.96 -15.87 1.68
N VAL A 118 3.71 -14.78 1.54
CA VAL A 118 3.44 -13.50 2.22
C VAL A 118 2.07 -12.94 1.82
N SER A 119 1.73 -13.02 0.54
CA SER A 119 0.44 -12.55 0.01
C SER A 119 -0.73 -13.30 0.62
N ARG A 120 -0.65 -14.63 0.64
CA ARG A 120 -1.67 -15.50 1.25
C ARG A 120 -1.82 -15.23 2.74
N ASN A 121 -0.71 -15.08 3.47
CA ASN A 121 -0.74 -14.81 4.90
C ASN A 121 -1.42 -13.46 5.23
N LEU A 122 -1.28 -12.47 4.35
CA LEU A 122 -1.91 -11.15 4.48
C LEU A 122 -3.31 -11.06 3.85
N GLY A 123 -3.80 -12.12 3.19
CA GLY A 123 -5.08 -12.11 2.49
C GLY A 123 -5.11 -11.18 1.27
N LEU A 124 -3.97 -10.96 0.62
CA LEU A 124 -3.82 -10.08 -0.54
C LEU A 124 -3.39 -10.87 -1.78
N PRO A 125 -3.70 -10.41 -3.01
CA PRO A 125 -3.22 -11.05 -4.23
C PRO A 125 -1.70 -10.86 -4.40
N PRO A 126 -0.97 -11.80 -5.04
CA PRO A 126 0.47 -11.68 -5.28
C PRO A 126 0.77 -10.74 -6.45
N ILE A 127 0.37 -9.48 -6.33
CA ILE A 127 0.67 -8.36 -7.20
C ILE A 127 0.82 -7.10 -6.34
N LEU A 128 1.55 -6.10 -6.81
CA LEU A 128 1.63 -4.80 -6.13
C LEU A 128 0.24 -4.17 -6.05
N VAL A 129 -0.17 -3.78 -4.84
CA VAL A 129 -1.43 -3.07 -4.60
C VAL A 129 -1.21 -1.79 -3.81
N HIS A 130 -2.23 -0.94 -3.73
CA HIS A 130 -2.19 0.33 -2.99
C HIS A 130 -1.73 0.19 -1.54
N SER A 131 -2.10 -0.90 -0.86
CA SER A 131 -1.66 -1.14 0.53
C SER A 131 -0.15 -1.32 0.65
N ASP A 132 0.50 -1.78 -0.40
CA ASP A 132 1.95 -1.92 -0.45
C ASP A 132 2.55 -0.57 -0.90
N LEU A 133 2.17 -0.11 -2.10
CA LEU A 133 2.72 1.08 -2.77
C LEU A 133 2.63 2.37 -1.94
N VAL A 134 1.53 2.55 -1.19
CA VAL A 134 1.25 3.79 -0.46
C VAL A 134 1.16 3.53 1.03
N LEU A 135 0.24 2.66 1.47
CA LEU A 135 -0.12 2.58 2.89
C LEU A 135 1.03 2.08 3.79
N ALA A 136 1.96 1.31 3.23
CA ALA A 136 3.14 0.79 3.94
C ALA A 136 4.48 1.40 3.48
N ASN A 137 4.53 2.15 2.37
CA ASN A 137 5.78 2.62 1.76
C ASN A 137 6.14 4.07 2.14
N TRP A 138 6.14 4.36 3.43
CA TRP A 138 6.51 5.69 3.92
C TRP A 138 7.21 5.60 5.27
N ALA A 139 8.07 6.57 5.54
CA ALA A 139 8.67 6.72 6.85
C ALA A 139 9.09 8.16 7.13
N THR A 140 9.10 8.55 8.40
CA THR A 140 9.50 9.90 8.84
C THR A 140 11.01 10.03 8.93
N ARG A 141 11.59 11.08 8.34
CA ARG A 141 13.02 11.41 8.49
C ARG A 141 13.35 11.76 9.94
N ASN A 142 12.57 12.66 10.53
CA ASN A 142 12.59 12.98 11.95
C ASN A 142 11.29 12.52 12.62
N PRO A 143 11.33 11.52 13.52
CA PRO A 143 10.13 10.99 14.19
C PRO A 143 9.33 12.02 15.00
N GLY A 144 9.99 13.07 15.51
CA GLY A 144 9.32 14.17 16.23
C GLY A 144 8.83 15.32 15.34
N GLY A 145 9.05 15.24 14.02
CA GLY A 145 8.65 16.26 13.07
C GLY A 145 7.21 16.07 12.57
N PRO A 146 6.64 17.08 11.89
CA PRO A 146 5.30 16.99 11.31
C PRO A 146 5.23 15.94 10.19
N LEU A 147 4.03 15.43 9.93
CA LEU A 147 3.76 14.53 8.80
C LEU A 147 3.55 15.35 7.53
N GLU A 148 4.65 15.82 6.95
CA GLU A 148 4.69 16.61 5.71
C GLU A 148 5.71 16.01 4.73
N ILE A 149 5.55 16.25 3.43
CA ILE A 149 6.39 15.64 2.38
C ILE A 149 7.89 15.85 2.62
N ARG A 150 8.30 17.00 3.17
CA ARG A 150 9.72 17.30 3.47
C ARG A 150 10.30 16.43 4.58
N ASN A 151 9.46 16.00 5.52
CA ASN A 151 9.86 15.12 6.62
C ASN A 151 9.54 13.64 6.33
N LEU A 152 9.05 13.32 5.14
CA LEU A 152 8.74 11.96 4.74
C LEU A 152 9.74 11.42 3.72
N ASP A 153 9.81 10.11 3.63
CA ASP A 153 10.47 9.42 2.53
C ASP A 153 9.78 8.10 2.21
N THR A 154 10.00 7.61 1.00
CA THR A 154 9.61 6.25 0.62
C THR A 154 10.62 5.23 1.16
N ILE A 155 10.19 4.00 1.38
CA ILE A 155 11.07 2.92 1.83
C ILE A 155 11.69 2.25 0.61
N ILE A 156 10.87 1.85 -0.37
CA ILE A 156 11.30 1.27 -1.64
C ILE A 156 10.81 2.17 -2.79
N SER A 157 11.60 2.28 -3.85
CA SER A 157 11.31 3.11 -5.03
C SER A 157 11.56 2.36 -6.34
N PHE A 158 10.82 2.76 -7.38
CA PHE A 158 11.09 2.46 -8.79
C PHE A 158 11.84 3.61 -9.45
N PRO A 159 12.26 3.48 -10.72
CA PRO A 159 12.59 4.63 -11.55
C PRO A 159 11.45 5.66 -11.58
N GLY A 160 11.81 6.95 -11.70
CA GLY A 160 10.88 8.08 -11.61
C GLY A 160 11.27 9.14 -10.57
N GLY A 161 12.30 8.86 -9.76
CA GLY A 161 12.95 9.85 -8.88
C GLY A 161 11.97 10.60 -7.97
N GLU A 162 12.14 11.92 -7.88
CA GLU A 162 11.29 12.77 -7.04
C GLU A 162 9.81 12.76 -7.45
N SER A 163 9.48 12.51 -8.73
CA SER A 163 8.08 12.41 -9.16
C SER A 163 7.39 11.18 -8.58
N LEU A 164 8.09 10.04 -8.49
CA LEU A 164 7.54 8.84 -7.85
C LEU A 164 7.39 9.04 -6.34
N ARG A 165 8.43 9.59 -5.73
CA ARG A 165 8.43 9.95 -4.31
C ARG A 165 7.26 10.90 -3.99
N GLY A 166 7.06 11.91 -4.84
CA GLY A 166 5.94 12.84 -4.78
C GLY A 166 4.60 12.13 -4.89
N PHE A 167 4.42 11.28 -5.91
CA PHE A 167 3.18 10.54 -6.14
C PHE A 167 2.77 9.70 -4.92
N ILE A 168 3.72 8.94 -4.36
CA ILE A 168 3.46 8.10 -3.19
C ILE A 168 3.17 8.96 -1.95
N LEU A 169 4.02 9.95 -1.66
CA LEU A 169 3.91 10.72 -0.41
C LEU A 169 2.74 11.71 -0.40
N VAL A 170 2.39 12.32 -1.54
CA VAL A 170 1.14 13.10 -1.67
C VAL A 170 -0.05 12.19 -1.38
N THR A 171 -0.06 10.97 -1.91
CA THR A 171 -1.15 10.01 -1.65
C THR A 171 -1.18 9.59 -0.18
N VAL A 172 -0.04 9.43 0.49
CA VAL A 172 0.02 9.24 1.96
C VAL A 172 -0.61 10.42 2.71
N LEU A 173 -0.36 11.67 2.29
CA LEU A 173 -0.99 12.84 2.91
C LEU A 173 -2.51 12.88 2.68
N VAL A 174 -2.97 12.47 1.49
CA VAL A 174 -4.41 12.34 1.18
C VAL A 174 -5.07 11.32 2.13
N GLU A 175 -4.46 10.14 2.30
CA GLU A 175 -4.94 9.11 3.24
C GLU A 175 -4.97 9.63 4.69
N LYS A 176 -3.94 10.38 5.10
CA LYS A 176 -3.89 11.01 6.42
C LYS A 176 -4.98 12.08 6.59
N ALA A 177 -5.24 12.90 5.58
CA ALA A 177 -6.28 13.93 5.60
C ALA A 177 -7.69 13.34 5.66
N ALA A 178 -7.86 12.08 5.25
CA ALA A 178 -9.14 11.38 5.33
C ALA A 178 -9.50 10.89 6.75
N VAL A 179 -8.55 10.85 7.69
CA VAL A 179 -8.76 10.29 9.05
C VAL A 179 -9.95 10.94 9.78
N PRO A 180 -10.09 12.29 9.84
CA PRO A 180 -11.26 12.90 10.47
C PRO A 180 -12.57 12.51 9.79
N GLY A 181 -12.59 12.37 8.47
CA GLY A 181 -13.75 11.92 7.70
C GLY A 181 -14.12 10.46 7.99
N ILE A 182 -13.15 9.57 8.09
CA ILE A 182 -13.36 8.17 8.47
C ILE A 182 -13.98 8.07 9.88
N LYS A 183 -13.47 8.86 10.84
CA LYS A 183 -14.05 8.96 12.19
C LYS A 183 -15.46 9.52 12.15
N ALA A 184 -15.70 10.52 11.30
CA ALA A 184 -17.03 11.10 11.11
C ALA A 184 -18.02 10.08 10.51
N LEU A 185 -17.59 9.20 9.59
CA LEU A 185 -18.45 8.13 9.07
C LEU A 185 -18.88 7.17 10.18
N VAL A 186 -17.96 6.78 11.07
CA VAL A 186 -18.28 5.96 12.24
C VAL A 186 -19.26 6.67 13.16
N GLN A 187 -19.03 7.95 13.44
CA GLN A 187 -19.94 8.77 14.23
C GLN A 187 -21.33 8.85 13.59
N ALA A 188 -21.42 9.04 12.28
CA ALA A 188 -22.68 9.13 11.55
C ALA A 188 -23.48 7.82 11.64
N VAL A 189 -22.84 6.67 11.41
CA VAL A 189 -23.49 5.35 11.53
C VAL A 189 -24.01 5.14 12.95
N ASN A 190 -23.19 5.43 13.97
CA ASN A 190 -23.60 5.30 15.36
C ASN A 190 -24.73 6.27 15.75
N ALA A 191 -24.74 7.50 15.19
CA ALA A 191 -25.80 8.48 15.41
C ALA A 191 -27.14 8.03 14.79
N ILE A 192 -27.11 7.39 13.62
CA ILE A 192 -28.29 6.79 12.99
C ILE A 192 -28.84 5.66 13.89
N LEU A 193 -27.97 4.76 14.36
CA LEU A 193 -28.36 3.66 15.25
C LEU A 193 -29.01 4.15 16.56
N GLN A 194 -28.60 5.33 17.04
CA GLN A 194 -29.14 5.96 18.25
C GLN A 194 -30.28 6.94 18.00
N SER A 195 -30.71 7.13 16.74
CA SER A 195 -31.70 8.16 16.38
C SER A 195 -31.34 9.56 16.92
N SER A 196 -30.08 9.98 16.76
CA SER A 196 -29.57 11.29 17.20
C SER A 196 -29.30 12.23 16.01
N PRO A 197 -30.27 13.10 15.62
CA PRO A 197 -30.13 13.98 14.46
C PRO A 197 -28.99 14.99 14.61
N ASP A 198 -28.79 15.53 15.81
CA ASP A 198 -27.72 16.51 16.07
C ASP A 198 -26.33 15.88 15.89
N SER A 199 -26.13 14.66 16.41
CA SER A 199 -24.88 13.93 16.24
C SER A 199 -24.63 13.56 14.79
N LEU A 200 -25.68 13.22 14.04
CA LEU A 200 -25.59 12.95 12.60
C LEU A 200 -25.20 14.22 11.83
N LEU A 201 -25.84 15.35 12.11
CA LEU A 201 -25.52 16.64 11.48
C LEU A 201 -24.05 17.03 11.74
N GLN A 202 -23.58 16.91 12.98
CA GLN A 202 -22.19 17.17 13.32
C GLN A 202 -21.22 16.25 12.57
N ALA A 203 -21.54 14.96 12.46
CA ALA A 203 -20.74 14.00 11.70
C ALA A 203 -20.67 14.37 10.21
N LEU A 204 -21.80 14.71 9.59
CA LEU A 204 -21.84 15.12 8.17
C LEU A 204 -21.08 16.43 7.92
N GLN A 205 -21.15 17.39 8.85
CA GLN A 205 -20.36 18.63 8.77
C GLN A 205 -18.85 18.35 8.84
N ARG A 206 -18.42 17.44 9.73
CA ARG A 206 -17.01 17.01 9.83
C ARG A 206 -16.56 16.27 8.57
N LEU A 207 -17.40 15.40 8.03
CA LEU A 207 -17.13 14.70 6.78
C LEU A 207 -16.93 15.68 5.62
N ARG A 208 -17.77 16.71 5.52
CA ARG A 208 -17.62 17.77 4.51
C ARG A 208 -16.25 18.47 4.61
N VAL A 209 -15.83 18.85 5.82
CA VAL A 209 -14.52 19.49 6.04
C VAL A 209 -13.39 18.54 5.64
N SER A 210 -13.46 17.26 6.03
CA SER A 210 -12.45 16.28 5.65
C SER A 210 -12.35 16.08 4.14
N ILE A 211 -13.45 16.12 3.39
CA ILE A 211 -13.42 16.08 1.91
C ILE A 211 -12.68 17.29 1.33
N GLN A 212 -12.82 18.47 1.93
CA GLN A 212 -12.07 19.67 1.53
C GLN A 212 -10.57 19.49 1.83
N ASP A 213 -10.22 18.94 2.99
CA ASP A 213 -8.82 18.67 3.37
C ASP A 213 -8.17 17.62 2.44
N ILE A 214 -8.90 16.54 2.11
CA ILE A 214 -8.49 15.53 1.12
C ILE A 214 -8.22 16.17 -0.23
N THR A 215 -9.13 17.05 -0.68
CA THR A 215 -8.99 17.75 -1.97
C THR A 215 -7.77 18.67 -1.96
N GLY A 216 -7.54 19.40 -0.85
CA GLY A 216 -6.37 20.24 -0.67
C GLY A 216 -5.05 19.45 -0.67
N ALA A 217 -5.03 18.29 -0.01
CA ALA A 217 -3.88 17.38 -0.02
C ALA A 217 -3.60 16.85 -1.43
N LEU A 218 -4.64 16.42 -2.16
CA LEU A 218 -4.52 15.93 -3.53
C LEU A 218 -4.01 17.01 -4.49
N GLY A 219 -4.37 18.28 -4.25
CA GLY A 219 -3.87 19.41 -5.03
C GLY A 219 -2.35 19.53 -5.07
N GLN A 220 -1.64 19.04 -4.05
CA GLN A 220 -0.17 19.01 -4.03
C GLN A 220 0.43 18.09 -5.10
N MET A 221 -0.36 17.19 -5.70
CA MET A 221 0.12 16.32 -6.79
C MET A 221 0.72 17.14 -7.94
N HIS A 222 0.17 18.32 -8.23
CA HIS A 222 0.69 19.23 -9.26
C HIS A 222 2.08 19.80 -8.96
N ASP A 223 2.45 19.91 -7.68
CA ASP A 223 3.73 20.48 -7.27
C ASP A 223 4.85 19.44 -7.22
N TYR A 224 4.49 18.17 -6.97
CA TYR A 224 5.45 17.10 -6.69
C TYR A 224 5.53 16.02 -7.77
N VAL A 225 4.63 15.99 -8.74
CA VAL A 225 4.60 14.96 -9.78
C VAL A 225 4.65 15.58 -11.16
N ASP A 226 5.75 15.31 -11.86
CA ASP A 226 5.87 15.60 -13.29
C ASP A 226 4.96 14.63 -14.08
N PRO A 227 3.99 15.14 -14.87
CA PRO A 227 3.07 14.30 -15.63
C PRO A 227 3.74 13.43 -16.69
N ASP A 228 4.81 13.93 -17.32
CA ASP A 228 5.52 13.20 -18.38
C ASP A 228 6.32 12.05 -17.77
N ILE A 229 6.98 12.28 -16.63
CA ILE A 229 7.66 11.21 -15.88
C ILE A 229 6.65 10.18 -15.37
N PHE A 230 5.49 10.63 -14.87
CA PHE A 230 4.46 9.71 -14.42
C PHE A 230 3.98 8.80 -15.54
N TYR A 231 3.64 9.38 -16.69
CA TYR A 231 3.12 8.63 -17.82
C TYR A 231 4.17 7.72 -18.47
N ALA A 232 5.38 8.23 -18.70
CA ALA A 232 6.42 7.52 -19.46
C ALA A 232 7.24 6.53 -18.63
N VAL A 233 7.29 6.69 -17.30
CA VAL A 233 8.15 5.87 -16.43
C VAL A 233 7.35 5.18 -15.34
N ILE A 234 6.63 5.94 -14.50
CA ILE A 234 6.03 5.39 -13.28
C ILE A 234 4.90 4.42 -13.59
N ARG A 235 3.98 4.81 -14.47
CA ARG A 235 2.77 4.05 -14.81
C ARG A 235 3.08 2.61 -15.20
N ILE A 236 4.18 2.41 -15.93
CA ILE A 236 4.66 1.10 -16.39
C ILE A 236 4.73 0.10 -15.24
N PHE A 237 5.32 0.49 -14.10
CA PHE A 237 5.50 -0.38 -12.94
C PHE A 237 4.22 -0.56 -12.10
N LEU A 238 3.18 0.23 -12.37
CA LEU A 238 1.88 0.17 -11.70
C LEU A 238 0.84 -0.63 -12.52
N SER A 239 1.16 -1.00 -13.75
CA SER A 239 0.30 -1.76 -14.63
C SER A 239 0.12 -3.21 -14.14
N GLY A 240 -1.14 -3.63 -13.98
CA GLY A 240 -1.49 -5.04 -13.85
C GLY A 240 -1.76 -5.64 -15.23
N GLU A 241 -1.25 -6.84 -15.50
CA GLU A 241 -1.56 -7.53 -16.75
C GLU A 241 -2.93 -8.23 -16.65
N GLU A 242 -3.94 -7.74 -17.37
CA GLU A 242 -5.29 -8.30 -17.31
C GLU A 242 -5.55 -9.51 -18.24
N GLU A 243 -4.74 -9.78 -19.29
CA GLU A 243 -5.21 -10.74 -20.34
C GLU A 243 -4.27 -11.88 -20.79
N GLN A 244 -3.03 -12.01 -20.30
CA GLN A 244 -2.17 -13.17 -20.67
C GLN A 244 -1.17 -13.64 -19.58
N SER A 245 -1.33 -13.20 -18.34
CA SER A 245 -0.20 -12.97 -17.45
C SER A 245 0.42 -14.17 -16.72
N CYS A 246 1.74 -14.05 -16.52
CA CYS A 246 2.57 -14.57 -15.43
C CYS A 246 1.85 -14.79 -14.09
N PHE A 247 0.93 -13.90 -13.69
CA PHE A 247 0.17 -14.01 -12.45
C PHE A 247 -0.85 -15.16 -12.44
N HIS A 248 -1.39 -15.52 -13.61
CA HIS A 248 -2.23 -16.71 -13.78
C HIS A 248 -1.38 -17.99 -13.63
N GLN A 249 -0.14 -17.97 -14.14
CA GLN A 249 0.82 -19.06 -13.93
C GLN A 249 1.36 -19.13 -12.50
N LEU A 250 1.48 -18.01 -11.77
CA LEU A 250 1.82 -18.02 -10.34
C LEU A 250 0.83 -18.84 -9.52
N LEU A 251 -0.46 -18.75 -9.86
CA LEU A 251 -1.51 -19.56 -9.25
C LEU A 251 -1.35 -21.05 -9.61
N ILE A 252 -0.93 -21.36 -10.85
CA ILE A 252 -0.70 -22.74 -11.33
C ILE A 252 0.53 -23.38 -10.68
N PHE A 253 1.63 -22.64 -10.50
CA PHE A 253 2.84 -23.15 -9.83
C PHE A 253 2.63 -23.50 -8.34
N CYS A 254 1.52 -23.06 -7.74
CA CYS A 254 1.19 -23.32 -6.33
C CYS A 254 0.19 -24.46 -6.12
N THR A 255 -0.39 -25.01 -7.20
CA THR A 255 -1.34 -26.14 -7.13
C THR A 255 -0.77 -27.45 -7.68
N GLY A 256 0.51 -27.45 -8.10
CA GLY A 256 1.25 -28.64 -8.57
C GLY A 256 2.35 -29.08 -7.62
#